data_AF-A0A9N9ST10-F1
#
_entry.id   AF-A0A9N9ST10-F1
#
_cell.length_a   1.000
_cell.length_b   1.000
_cell.length_c   1.000
_cell.angle_alpha   90.00
_cell.angle_beta   90.00
_cell.angle_gamma   90.00
#
_symmetry.space_group_name_H-M   'P 1'
#
loop_
_entity.id
_entity.type
_entity.pdbx_description
1 polymer ?
#
loop_
_entity_poly.entity_id
_entity_poly.type
_entity_poly.pdbx_seq_one_letter_code
_entity_poly.pdbx_strand_id
1 'polypeptide(L)'
;GTVIFRILKRTADFTANSSENVPQFQSKPLPLPKRSKLFLEHSMRERESALEIHQSFQKDLLKLRLDVAKSLLQYKSNENEIANFTGQLKLSAQVRGIGTKFTVIFTLENLESNKPISGISMLLHTKPDYYICSTNRILIPLLLPVSSYKVRVGIQEIINEGQVPSKIGEMCVIRVFIMNENKTQTQPLLTATVAIPYTDSALV
;
A
#
# COMPACT_ATOMS: atom_id res chain seq x y z
N GLY A 1 11.43 -43.21 -55.28
CA GLY A 1 10.93 -44.00 -54.15
C GLY A 1 12.04 -44.93 -53.70
N THR A 2 12.47 -44.82 -52.45
CA THR A 2 13.62 -45.58 -51.93
C THR A 2 13.11 -46.80 -51.18
N VAL A 3 13.54 -48.01 -51.57
CA VAL A 3 13.12 -49.25 -50.92
C VAL A 3 14.27 -49.77 -50.07
N ILE A 4 14.01 -49.98 -48.78
CA ILE A 4 14.98 -50.53 -47.81
C ILE A 4 14.57 -51.96 -47.51
N PHE A 5 15.45 -52.91 -47.82
CA PHE A 5 15.28 -54.32 -47.45
C PHE A 5 16.13 -54.64 -46.21
N ARG A 6 15.51 -55.29 -45.21
CA ARG A 6 16.19 -55.86 -44.04
C ARG A 6 15.85 -57.34 -43.98
N ILE A 7 16.88 -58.19 -44.09
CA ILE A 7 16.75 -59.65 -44.05
C ILE A 7 17.12 -60.12 -42.65
N LEU A 8 16.23 -60.86 -41.99
CA LEU A 8 16.47 -61.42 -40.66
C LEU A 8 16.98 -62.86 -40.75
N LYS A 9 17.81 -63.24 -39.77
CA LYS A 9 18.37 -64.59 -39.67
C LYS A 9 17.31 -65.56 -39.15
N ARG A 10 17.40 -66.83 -39.56
CA ARG A 10 16.49 -67.91 -39.15
C ARG A 10 16.50 -68.18 -37.64
N THR A 11 17.57 -67.77 -36.95
CA THR A 11 17.75 -67.94 -35.49
C THR A 11 17.54 -66.62 -34.73
N ALA A 12 16.84 -65.65 -35.31
CA ALA A 12 16.50 -64.43 -34.61
C ALA A 12 15.50 -64.76 -33.49
N ASP A 13 15.91 -64.50 -32.26
CA ASP A 13 15.08 -64.63 -31.08
C ASP A 13 14.49 -63.25 -30.75
N PHE A 14 13.16 -63.15 -30.80
CA PHE A 14 12.42 -61.92 -30.52
C PHE A 14 11.76 -61.96 -29.14
N THR A 15 12.34 -62.72 -28.20
CA THR A 15 11.95 -62.66 -26.80
C THR A 15 12.02 -61.21 -26.31
N ALA A 16 10.84 -60.59 -26.22
CA ALA A 16 10.68 -59.24 -25.73
C ALA A 16 10.99 -59.27 -24.23
N ASN A 17 12.22 -58.93 -23.86
CA ASN A 17 12.51 -58.49 -22.50
C ASN A 17 11.90 -57.10 -22.35
N SER A 18 10.58 -57.06 -22.17
CA SER A 18 9.88 -55.89 -21.67
C SER A 18 10.38 -55.66 -20.25
N SER A 19 11.53 -55.00 -20.12
CA SER A 19 11.77 -54.20 -18.93
C SER A 19 10.61 -53.22 -18.90
N GLU A 20 9.66 -53.45 -18.00
CA GLU A 20 8.69 -52.43 -17.65
C GLU A 20 9.52 -51.21 -17.26
N ASN A 21 9.61 -50.24 -18.18
CA ASN A 21 10.24 -48.96 -17.92
C ASN A 21 9.29 -48.21 -16.99
N VAL A 22 9.25 -48.62 -15.72
CA VAL A 22 8.60 -47.84 -14.68
C VAL A 22 9.29 -46.48 -14.71
N PRO A 23 8.55 -45.39 -14.95
CA PRO A 23 9.15 -44.06 -15.04
C PRO A 23 10.02 -43.82 -13.82
N GLN A 24 11.30 -43.51 -14.00
CA GLN A 24 12.27 -43.34 -12.90
C GLN A 24 11.78 -42.34 -11.83
N PHE A 25 10.88 -41.43 -12.21
CA PHE A 25 10.24 -40.46 -11.33
C PHE A 25 9.14 -41.01 -10.39
N GLN A 26 8.63 -42.22 -10.59
CA GLN A 26 7.69 -42.86 -9.65
C GLN A 26 8.38 -43.54 -8.46
N SER A 27 9.72 -43.66 -8.49
CA SER A 27 10.50 -44.30 -7.43
C SER A 27 10.83 -43.39 -6.24
N LYS A 28 10.65 -42.06 -6.39
CA LYS A 28 10.88 -41.10 -5.31
C LYS A 28 9.54 -40.79 -4.63
N PRO A 29 9.39 -41.08 -3.32
CA PRO A 29 8.18 -40.70 -2.61
C PRO A 29 8.04 -39.17 -2.66
N LEU A 30 6.81 -38.71 -2.90
CA LEU A 30 6.50 -37.28 -2.92
C LEU A 30 6.94 -36.66 -1.58
N PRO A 31 7.56 -35.47 -1.59
CA PRO A 31 7.99 -34.78 -0.37
C PRO A 31 6.77 -34.17 0.33
N LEU A 32 5.88 -35.02 0.84
CA LEU A 32 4.72 -34.59 1.61
C LEU A 32 5.15 -34.38 3.07
N PRO A 33 4.76 -33.25 3.67
CA PRO A 33 5.01 -33.03 5.08
C PRO A 33 4.27 -34.09 5.91
N LYS A 34 5.00 -34.72 6.84
CA LYS A 34 4.41 -35.71 7.76
C LYS A 34 3.51 -34.99 8.76
N ARG A 35 2.33 -35.59 9.04
CA ARG A 35 1.44 -35.08 10.08
C ARG A 35 2.10 -35.28 11.44
N SER A 36 2.20 -34.19 12.21
CA SER A 36 2.74 -34.22 13.56
C SER A 36 1.72 -34.78 14.56
N LYS A 37 2.19 -35.19 15.73
CA LYS A 37 1.32 -35.59 16.84
C LYS A 37 0.32 -34.48 17.20
N LEU A 38 0.80 -33.23 17.21
CA LEU A 38 -0.01 -32.03 17.47
C LEU A 38 -1.17 -31.89 16.46
N PHE A 39 -0.91 -32.13 15.17
CA PHE A 39 -1.97 -32.10 14.15
C PHE A 39 -3.08 -33.13 14.41
N LEU A 40 -2.70 -34.34 14.84
CA LEU A 40 -3.66 -35.40 15.16
C LEU A 40 -4.47 -35.05 16.41
N GLU A 41 -3.82 -34.52 17.46
CA GLU A 41 -4.49 -34.08 18.69
C GLU A 41 -5.49 -32.93 18.40
N HIS A 42 -5.11 -31.94 17.59
CA HIS A 42 -6.04 -30.87 17.16
C HIS A 42 -7.22 -31.41 16.36
N SER A 43 -6.98 -32.37 15.46
CA SER A 43 -8.06 -32.97 14.66
C SER A 43 -9.07 -33.71 15.54
N MET A 44 -8.61 -34.41 16.59
CA MET A 44 -9.49 -35.08 17.54
C MET A 44 -10.31 -34.07 18.35
N ARG A 45 -9.66 -33.01 18.85
CA ARG A 45 -10.34 -31.90 19.55
C ARG A 45 -11.40 -31.23 18.67
N GLU A 46 -11.08 -30.93 17.42
CA GLU A 46 -12.01 -30.31 16.47
C GLU A 46 -13.21 -31.23 16.21
N ARG A 47 -12.99 -32.55 16.11
CA ARG A 47 -14.07 -33.52 15.93
C ARG A 47 -15.00 -33.59 17.15
N GLU A 48 -14.45 -33.52 18.36
CA GLU A 48 -15.23 -33.61 19.61
C GLU A 48 -15.99 -32.31 19.92
N SER A 49 -15.42 -31.16 19.59
CA SER A 49 -15.96 -29.82 19.96
C SER A 49 -16.33 -28.94 18.75
N ALA A 50 -16.68 -29.56 17.61
CA ALA A 50 -16.92 -28.85 16.35
C ALA A 50 -17.97 -27.73 16.45
N LEU A 51 -19.08 -28.00 17.15
CA LEU A 51 -20.19 -27.04 17.28
C LEU A 51 -19.81 -25.81 18.09
N GLU A 52 -19.11 -26.00 19.21
CA GLU A 52 -18.66 -24.91 20.07
C GLU A 52 -17.65 -24.01 19.36
N ILE A 53 -16.67 -24.63 18.66
CA ILE A 53 -15.68 -23.91 17.85
C ILE A 53 -16.37 -23.09 16.76
N HIS A 54 -17.33 -23.70 16.04
CA HIS A 54 -18.07 -23.00 14.99
C HIS A 54 -18.86 -21.81 15.54
N GLN A 55 -19.58 -21.99 16.64
CA GLN A 55 -20.38 -20.91 17.26
C GLN A 55 -19.50 -19.77 17.78
N SER A 56 -18.37 -20.09 18.43
CA SER A 56 -17.40 -19.07 18.87
C SER A 56 -16.84 -18.30 17.67
N PHE A 57 -16.46 -19.00 16.61
CA PHE A 57 -15.96 -18.38 15.39
C PHE A 57 -16.99 -17.44 14.76
N GLN A 58 -18.25 -17.86 14.63
CA GLN A 58 -19.31 -16.99 14.09
C GLN A 58 -19.51 -15.74 14.93
N LYS A 59 -19.54 -15.88 16.26
CA LYS A 59 -19.68 -14.75 17.19
C LYS A 59 -18.54 -13.76 17.03
N ASP A 60 -17.30 -14.24 16.96
CA ASP A 60 -16.13 -13.37 16.86
C ASP A 60 -15.97 -12.75 15.46
N LEU A 61 -16.36 -13.47 14.42
CA LEU A 61 -16.43 -12.94 13.06
C LEU A 61 -17.44 -11.80 12.96
N LEU A 62 -18.61 -11.93 13.61
CA LEU A 62 -19.61 -10.86 13.66
C LEU A 62 -19.09 -9.63 14.40
N LYS A 63 -18.40 -9.80 15.54
CA LYS A 63 -17.76 -8.69 16.25
C LYS A 63 -16.71 -8.01 15.36
N LEU A 64 -15.85 -8.78 14.70
CA LEU A 64 -14.84 -8.24 13.78
C LEU A 64 -15.48 -7.42 12.67
N ARG A 65 -16.54 -7.92 12.03
CA ARG A 65 -17.27 -7.18 10.99
C ARG A 65 -17.84 -5.86 11.53
N LEU A 66 -18.39 -5.89 12.74
CA LEU A 66 -18.93 -4.71 13.39
C LEU A 66 -17.82 -3.70 13.73
N ASP A 67 -16.70 -4.15 14.27
CA ASP A 67 -15.57 -3.29 14.63
C ASP A 67 -14.91 -2.68 13.39
N VAL A 68 -14.77 -3.45 12.31
CA VAL A 68 -14.31 -2.94 11.01
C VAL A 68 -15.29 -1.91 10.45
N ALA A 69 -16.60 -2.16 10.51
CA ALA A 69 -17.61 -1.21 10.05
C ALA A 69 -17.58 0.09 10.85
N LYS A 70 -17.45 0.01 12.18
CA LYS A 70 -17.30 1.18 13.06
C LYS A 70 -16.02 1.96 12.74
N SER A 71 -14.90 1.26 12.57
CA SER A 71 -13.60 1.88 12.28
C SER A 71 -13.61 2.54 10.90
N LEU A 72 -14.27 1.93 9.91
CA LEU A 72 -14.47 2.50 8.58
C LEU A 72 -15.37 3.74 8.62
N LEU A 73 -16.46 3.72 9.41
CA LEU A 73 -17.30 4.91 9.61
C LEU A 73 -16.54 6.04 10.30
N GLN A 74 -15.77 5.72 11.35
CA GLN A 74 -14.89 6.70 11.98
C GLN A 74 -13.86 7.25 10.99
N TYR A 75 -13.26 6.40 10.17
CA TYR A 75 -12.35 6.83 9.10
C TYR A 75 -13.04 7.75 8.08
N LYS A 76 -14.27 7.44 7.65
CA LYS A 76 -15.05 8.29 6.74
C LYS A 76 -15.51 9.60 7.37
N SER A 77 -15.87 9.60 8.65
CA SER A 77 -16.17 10.83 9.38
C SER A 77 -14.91 11.69 9.58
N ASN A 78 -13.76 11.04 9.74
CA ASN A 78 -12.45 11.66 9.90
C ASN A 78 -11.68 11.80 8.57
N GLU A 79 -12.32 11.53 7.42
CA GLU A 79 -11.69 11.48 6.07
C GLU A 79 -11.09 12.84 5.66
N ASN A 80 -11.42 13.89 6.44
CA ASN A 80 -10.82 15.21 6.37
C ASN A 80 -9.42 15.32 6.97
N GLU A 81 -8.84 14.29 7.61
CA GLU A 81 -7.51 14.40 8.22
C GLU A 81 -6.43 13.50 7.58
N ILE A 82 -6.73 12.32 7.03
CA ILE A 82 -5.70 11.34 6.63
C ILE A 82 -6.13 10.47 5.42
N ALA A 83 -6.52 11.10 4.30
CA ALA A 83 -6.75 10.38 3.06
C ALA A 83 -5.81 10.93 1.97
N ASN A 84 -4.72 10.21 1.69
CA ASN A 84 -3.85 10.50 0.55
C ASN A 84 -4.47 10.05 -0.79
N PHE A 85 -5.67 9.46 -0.73
CA PHE A 85 -6.38 8.89 -1.87
C PHE A 85 -7.91 8.95 -1.67
N THR A 86 -8.64 9.50 -2.64
CA THR A 86 -10.12 9.51 -2.67
C THR A 86 -10.72 8.68 -3.81
N GLY A 87 -9.98 7.68 -4.31
CA GLY A 87 -10.42 6.90 -5.48
C GLY A 87 -10.10 7.58 -6.82
N GLN A 88 -10.21 8.91 -6.88
CA GLN A 88 -10.06 9.70 -8.10
C GLN A 88 -8.72 10.42 -8.18
N LEU A 89 -8.22 10.89 -7.04
CA LEU A 89 -6.98 11.64 -6.91
C LEU A 89 -6.04 10.95 -5.93
N LYS A 90 -4.75 10.99 -6.24
CA LYS A 90 -3.68 10.53 -5.36
C LYS A 90 -2.67 11.64 -5.16
N LEU A 91 -2.38 11.96 -3.90
CA LEU A 91 -1.35 12.92 -3.53
C LEU A 91 -0.17 12.18 -2.91
N SER A 92 1.02 12.48 -3.41
CA SER A 92 2.27 12.05 -2.81
C SER A 92 3.17 13.25 -2.55
N ALA A 93 3.92 13.21 -1.46
CA ALA A 93 4.83 14.28 -1.08
C ALA A 93 6.22 13.69 -0.84
N GLN A 94 7.23 14.34 -1.41
CA GLN A 94 8.63 14.00 -1.21
C GLN A 94 9.36 15.21 -0.63
N VAL A 95 9.92 15.04 0.56
CA VAL A 95 10.76 16.06 1.20
C VAL A 95 12.18 15.95 0.62
N ARG A 96 12.72 17.05 0.11
CA ARG A 96 14.06 17.13 -0.49
C ARG A 96 14.87 18.24 0.19
N GLY A 97 16.04 17.85 0.70
CA GLY A 97 16.92 18.73 1.46
C GLY A 97 16.93 18.35 2.94
N ILE A 98 18.03 18.66 3.59
CA ILE A 98 18.25 18.48 5.02
C ILE A 98 18.65 19.85 5.59
N GLY A 99 18.21 20.14 6.82
CA GLY A 99 18.42 21.43 7.48
C GLY A 99 17.21 22.37 7.41
N THR A 100 17.42 23.61 7.81
CA THR A 100 16.36 24.61 8.10
C THR A 100 15.61 25.12 6.87
N LYS A 101 16.13 24.86 5.68
CA LYS A 101 15.48 25.17 4.40
C LYS A 101 15.43 23.91 3.55
N PHE A 102 14.22 23.44 3.30
CA PHE A 102 13.99 22.25 2.48
C PHE A 102 12.90 22.51 1.45
N THR A 103 12.84 21.68 0.42
CA THR A 103 11.83 21.75 -0.63
C THR A 103 10.94 20.53 -0.55
N VAL A 104 9.63 20.72 -0.43
CA VAL A 104 8.66 19.64 -0.54
C VAL A 104 8.13 19.59 -1.98
N ILE A 105 8.22 18.42 -2.59
CA ILE A 105 7.70 18.15 -3.93
C ILE A 105 6.39 17.40 -3.78
N PHE A 106 5.29 18.06 -4.09
CA PHE A 106 3.96 17.45 -4.14
C PHE A 106 3.69 16.95 -5.55
N THR A 107 3.33 15.68 -5.69
CA THR A 107 2.88 15.07 -6.93
C THR A 107 1.42 14.68 -6.77
N LEU A 108 0.56 15.36 -7.52
CA LEU A 108 -0.87 15.08 -7.61
C LEU A 108 -1.15 14.29 -8.89
N GLU A 109 -1.75 13.12 -8.75
CA GLU A 109 -2.06 12.21 -9.85
C GLU A 109 -3.57 12.07 -10.01
N ASN A 110 -4.06 12.24 -11.24
CA ASN A 110 -5.42 11.86 -11.60
C ASN A 110 -5.43 10.37 -11.99
N LEU A 111 -6.17 9.57 -11.24
CA LEU A 111 -6.29 8.13 -11.46
C LEU A 111 -7.54 7.76 -12.25
N GLU A 112 -8.43 8.72 -12.54
CA GLU A 112 -9.55 8.49 -13.44
C GLU A 112 -9.06 8.34 -14.88
N SER A 113 -9.60 7.35 -15.59
CA SER A 113 -9.20 7.01 -16.96
C SER A 113 -9.91 7.85 -18.02
N ASN A 114 -11.08 8.41 -17.72
CA ASN A 114 -11.95 9.02 -18.73
C ASN A 114 -12.44 10.43 -18.39
N LYS A 115 -12.00 11.01 -17.27
CA LYS A 115 -12.49 12.32 -16.81
C LYS A 115 -11.33 13.23 -16.37
N PRO A 116 -11.20 14.41 -16.99
CA PRO A 116 -10.25 15.41 -16.54
C PRO A 116 -10.79 16.14 -15.31
N ILE A 117 -9.87 16.60 -14.45
CA ILE A 117 -10.19 17.32 -13.22
C ILE A 117 -9.69 18.77 -13.37
N SER A 118 -10.59 19.73 -13.14
CA SER A 118 -10.32 21.17 -13.26
C SER A 118 -10.88 21.95 -12.08
N GLY A 119 -10.39 23.18 -11.90
CA GLY A 119 -10.84 24.06 -10.83
C GLY A 119 -10.52 23.51 -9.44
N ILE A 120 -9.30 22.99 -9.27
CA ILE A 120 -8.82 22.48 -8.00
C ILE A 120 -7.64 23.32 -7.53
N SER A 121 -7.54 23.51 -6.22
CA SER A 121 -6.41 24.18 -5.59
C SER A 121 -5.89 23.41 -4.40
N MET A 122 -4.58 23.52 -4.17
CA MET A 122 -3.88 22.95 -3.05
C MET A 122 -3.63 24.05 -2.01
N LEU A 123 -4.05 23.79 -0.78
CA LEU A 123 -3.83 24.64 0.39
C LEU A 123 -2.88 23.92 1.35
N LEU A 124 -1.84 24.62 1.76
CA LEU A 124 -0.90 24.15 2.76
C LEU A 124 -1.19 24.86 4.07
N HIS A 125 -1.42 24.05 5.10
CA HIS A 125 -1.63 24.52 6.46
C HIS A 125 -0.48 24.07 7.33
N THR A 126 0.35 25.04 7.72
CA THR A 126 1.44 24.89 8.67
C THR A 126 1.20 25.79 9.86
N LYS A 127 1.74 25.40 11.02
CA LYS A 127 1.82 26.29 12.18
C LYS A 127 2.92 27.33 11.89
N PRO A 128 2.61 28.63 11.86
CA PRO A 128 3.58 29.67 11.51
C PRO A 128 4.73 29.75 12.50
N ASP A 129 4.53 29.31 13.75
CA ASP A 129 5.56 29.30 14.79
C ASP A 129 6.73 28.34 14.49
N TYR A 130 6.50 27.33 13.65
CA TYR A 130 7.50 26.32 13.30
C TYR A 130 7.97 26.43 11.85
N TYR A 131 7.05 26.65 10.90
CA TYR A 131 7.39 26.64 9.47
C TYR A 131 6.71 27.76 8.69
N ILE A 132 7.50 28.39 7.83
CA ILE A 132 7.06 29.34 6.80
C ILE A 132 7.17 28.65 5.44
N CYS A 133 6.05 28.59 4.72
CA CYS A 133 6.04 28.13 3.34
C CYS A 133 6.16 29.32 2.39
N SER A 134 6.88 29.13 1.28
CA SER A 134 6.99 30.11 0.19
C SER A 134 5.63 30.44 -0.44
N THR A 135 4.73 29.47 -0.51
CA THR A 135 3.36 29.63 -1.01
C THR A 135 2.41 28.73 -0.22
N ASN A 136 1.32 29.28 0.32
CA ASN A 136 0.33 28.51 1.07
C ASN A 136 -0.86 28.07 0.21
N ARG A 137 -1.05 28.68 -0.97
CA ARG A 137 -2.12 28.35 -1.92
C ARG A 137 -1.54 28.21 -3.31
N ILE A 138 -1.89 27.11 -3.98
CA ILE A 138 -1.40 26.75 -5.30
C ILE A 138 -2.60 26.40 -6.16
N LEU A 139 -2.78 27.10 -7.27
CA LEU A 139 -3.78 26.77 -8.27
C LEU A 139 -3.25 25.62 -9.13
N ILE A 140 -4.01 24.55 -9.23
CA ILE A 140 -3.60 23.37 -9.99
C ILE A 140 -4.24 23.48 -11.38
N PRO A 141 -3.44 23.36 -12.46
CA PRO A 141 -3.98 23.39 -13.81
C PRO A 141 -4.88 22.19 -14.08
N LEU A 142 -5.54 22.18 -15.24
CA LEU A 142 -6.32 21.03 -15.71
C LEU A 142 -5.50 19.74 -15.67
N LEU A 143 -5.92 18.78 -14.83
CA LEU A 143 -5.34 17.45 -14.77
C LEU A 143 -6.03 16.55 -15.78
N LEU A 144 -5.28 16.10 -16.78
CA LEU A 144 -5.75 15.12 -17.75
C LEU A 144 -5.93 13.74 -17.09
N PRO A 145 -6.75 12.85 -17.68
CA PRO A 145 -6.84 11.46 -17.24
C PRO A 145 -5.47 10.78 -17.21
N VAL A 146 -5.20 10.00 -16.17
CA VAL A 146 -3.94 9.26 -15.99
C VAL A 146 -2.68 10.15 -16.11
N SER A 147 -2.78 11.41 -15.63
CA SER A 147 -1.67 12.37 -15.65
C SER A 147 -1.26 12.80 -14.25
N SER A 148 -0.03 13.31 -14.12
CA SER A 148 0.51 13.80 -12.85
C SER A 148 0.96 15.25 -12.98
N TYR A 149 0.70 16.03 -11.94
CA TYR A 149 1.19 17.40 -11.78
C TYR A 149 2.11 17.48 -10.58
N LYS A 150 3.29 18.08 -10.78
CA LYS A 150 4.31 18.23 -9.75
C LYS A 150 4.50 19.69 -9.41
N VAL A 151 4.40 20.01 -8.12
CA VAL A 151 4.69 21.35 -7.61
C VAL A 151 5.74 21.28 -6.52
N ARG A 152 6.64 22.26 -6.51
CA ARG A 152 7.72 22.39 -5.54
C ARG A 152 7.44 23.58 -4.64
N VAL A 153 7.46 23.35 -3.34
CA VAL A 153 7.27 24.40 -2.33
C VAL A 153 8.50 24.44 -1.45
N GLY A 154 9.14 25.61 -1.38
CA GLY A 154 10.21 25.85 -0.41
C GLY A 154 9.61 26.10 0.96
N ILE A 155 10.17 25.45 1.99
CA ILE A 155 9.76 25.56 3.38
C ILE A 155 10.98 25.94 4.20
N GLN A 156 10.81 26.93 5.07
CA GLN A 156 11.81 27.39 6.01
C GLN A 156 11.32 27.16 7.43
N GLU A 157 12.16 26.52 8.23
CA GLU A 157 11.96 26.35 9.66
C GLU A 157 12.37 27.61 10.42
N ILE A 158 11.56 28.00 11.40
CA ILE A 158 11.89 29.09 12.32
C ILE A 158 12.62 28.51 13.53
N ILE A 159 13.91 28.78 13.65
CA ILE A 159 14.67 28.49 14.87
C ILE A 159 14.52 29.70 15.79
N ASN A 160 13.74 29.56 16.86
CA ASN A 160 13.72 30.55 17.93
C ASN A 160 14.84 30.23 18.94
N GLU A 161 15.87 31.08 18.98
CA GLU A 161 16.92 31.01 20.02
C GLU A 161 16.30 31.29 21.40
N GLY A 162 16.08 30.23 22.18
CA GLY A 162 15.51 30.31 23.53
C GLY A 162 14.43 29.28 23.82
N GLN A 163 13.89 28.61 22.79
CA GLN A 163 13.14 27.38 22.98
C GLN A 163 14.02 26.23 22.48
N VAL A 164 14.71 25.55 23.41
CA VAL A 164 15.02 24.13 23.21
C VAL A 164 13.71 23.50 22.70
N PRO A 165 13.69 22.78 21.57
CA PRO A 165 12.46 22.19 21.05
C PRO A 165 11.90 21.26 22.13
N SER A 166 11.02 21.83 22.95
CA SER A 166 10.44 21.14 24.08
C SER A 166 9.51 20.12 23.47
N LYS A 167 9.95 18.86 23.60
CA LYS A 167 9.39 17.63 23.05
C LYS A 167 9.92 17.27 21.66
N ILE A 168 11.13 16.73 21.67
CA ILE A 168 11.47 15.47 20.98
C ILE A 168 10.26 14.53 21.11
N GLY A 169 9.33 14.53 20.16
CA GLY A 169 8.14 13.66 20.23
C GLY A 169 6.91 14.09 19.45
N GLU A 170 6.68 15.39 19.20
CA GLU A 170 5.60 15.80 18.30
C GLU A 170 6.12 15.86 16.86
N MET A 171 5.75 14.85 16.05
CA MET A 171 6.04 14.86 14.62
C MET A 171 5.48 16.16 14.02
N CYS A 172 6.36 17.00 13.50
CA CYS A 172 5.94 18.20 12.80
C CYS A 172 5.27 17.79 11.48
N VAL A 173 3.98 18.09 11.37
CA VAL A 173 3.14 17.69 10.23
C VAL A 173 2.67 18.92 9.45
N ILE A 174 2.84 18.87 8.13
CA ILE A 174 2.19 19.80 7.21
C ILE A 174 0.87 19.16 6.80
N ARG A 175 -0.24 19.87 7.03
CA ARG A 175 -1.55 19.45 6.51
C ARG A 175 -1.74 20.06 5.14
N VAL A 176 -2.12 19.23 4.16
CA VAL A 176 -2.36 19.63 2.78
C VAL A 176 -3.80 19.32 2.44
N PHE A 177 -4.53 20.33 1.98
CA PHE A 177 -5.93 20.22 1.59
C PHE A 177 -6.07 20.48 0.10
N ILE A 178 -6.76 19.61 -0.62
CA ILE A 178 -7.16 19.84 -2.00
C ILE A 178 -8.62 20.28 -2.00
N MET A 179 -8.87 21.48 -2.48
CA MET A 179 -10.21 22.06 -2.56
C MET A 179 -10.67 22.12 -4.02
N ASN A 180 -11.97 22.05 -4.24
CA ASN A 180 -12.57 22.35 -5.53
C ASN A 180 -13.11 23.78 -5.49
N GLU A 181 -12.61 24.63 -6.37
CA GLU A 181 -12.97 26.04 -6.44
C GLU A 181 -14.33 26.27 -7.10
N ASN A 182 -14.77 25.34 -7.94
CA ASN A 182 -16.01 25.45 -8.71
C ASN A 182 -17.24 24.99 -7.91
N LYS A 183 -17.05 24.31 -6.78
CA LYS A 183 -18.13 23.85 -5.91
C LYS A 183 -18.19 24.74 -4.67
N THR A 184 -19.39 25.16 -4.27
CA THR A 184 -19.68 25.85 -3.00
C THR A 184 -19.48 24.98 -1.75
N GLN A 185 -18.94 23.78 -1.91
CA GLN A 185 -18.71 22.84 -0.83
C GLN A 185 -17.42 23.20 -0.10
N THR A 186 -17.53 23.47 1.21
CA THR A 186 -16.41 23.81 2.11
C THR A 186 -15.59 22.60 2.55
N GLN A 187 -15.90 21.40 2.07
CA GLN A 187 -15.17 20.18 2.40
C GLN A 187 -14.03 19.92 1.40
N PRO A 188 -12.82 19.59 1.88
CA PRO A 188 -11.72 19.21 1.00
C PRO A 188 -12.03 17.93 0.24
N LEU A 189 -11.60 17.86 -1.02
CA LEU A 189 -11.63 16.66 -1.85
C LEU A 189 -10.58 15.64 -1.42
N LEU A 190 -9.49 16.10 -0.80
CA LEU A 190 -8.39 15.26 -0.33
C LEU A 190 -7.69 15.98 0.83
N THR A 191 -7.39 15.26 1.91
CA THR A 191 -6.51 15.76 2.96
C THR A 191 -5.34 14.81 3.17
N ALA A 192 -4.13 15.35 3.05
CA ALA A 192 -2.90 14.62 3.33
C ALA A 192 -2.12 15.27 4.47
N THR A 193 -1.41 14.46 5.24
CA THR A 193 -0.44 14.93 6.22
C THR A 193 0.95 14.49 5.81
N VAL A 194 1.88 15.44 5.72
CA VAL A 194 3.29 15.17 5.43
C VAL A 194 4.08 15.34 6.72
N ALA A 195 4.65 14.24 7.21
CA ALA A 195 5.60 14.28 8.31
C ALA A 195 6.92 14.87 7.82
N ILE A 196 7.38 15.93 8.46
CA ILE A 196 8.68 16.55 8.18
C ILE A 196 9.73 15.81 9.01
N PRO A 197 10.86 15.38 8.40
CA PRO A 197 11.97 14.82 9.15
C PRO A 197 12.62 15.90 10.03
N TYR A 198 13.01 15.54 11.24
CA TYR A 198 13.68 16.44 12.17
C TYR A 198 15.02 16.92 11.61
N THR A 199 15.30 18.21 11.75
CA THR A 199 16.63 18.76 11.49
C THR A 199 17.52 18.52 12.70
N ASP A 200 18.63 17.82 12.49
CA ASP A 200 19.67 17.72 13.52
C ASP A 200 20.44 19.04 13.57
N SER A 201 20.42 19.73 14.71
CA SER A 201 21.03 21.05 14.90
C SER A 201 22.57 21.01 14.91
N ALA A 202 23.20 19.88 14.59
CA ALA A 202 24.64 19.66 14.66
C ALA A 202 25.42 19.99 13.37
N LEU A 203 24.78 20.55 12.34
CA LEU A 203 25.44 20.93 11.07
C LEU A 203 25.22 22.41 10.71
N VAL A 204 25.64 23.30 11.61
CA VAL A 204 25.91 24.71 11.31
C VAL A 204 27.39 24.98 11.56
#